data_AF-A0A1Y3KJF3-F1
#
_entry.id   AF-A0A1Y3KJF3-F1
#
_cell.length_a   1.000
_cell.length_b   1.000
_cell.length_c   1.000
_cell.angle_alpha   90.00
_cell.angle_beta   90.00
_cell.angle_gamma   90.00
#
_symmetry.space_group_name_H-M   'P 1'
#
loop_
_entity.id
_entity.type
_entity.pdbx_description
1 polymer ?
#
loop_
_entity_poly.entity_id
_entity_poly.type
_entity_poly.pdbx_seq_one_letter_code
_entity_poly.pdbx_strand_id
1 'polypeptide(L)'
;MSATPTVQAAPDARAQFLALLATSLHQHTFIKLVLARHVGAEVDLQRVTVKPLTIKGQASLSFVYRYKTRDITRNLALDEALTLIGELLPASFRNAHLLSLNDEVQLEFTKKGKPMLHRNAVQQAREVVTGEHDREKKRYLELSRPFLHDLGVTDKQQALIPAMSRKWKQINKFIEVFSHALSSAPLAADQPVRVADFGSGKGYLTFAIHDYLRNTLQREAQVTGVELRPDMVELCNAAAARLEHPGLKFECGDVRSVVPSAIEVMIALHACDIATDYAIHTGIRCGAAIIMCSPCCHKQIRPQMHSPGLLKPMLQYGLHLGQQAEMLTDSLRALYLEACGYETKVFEFISLEHTNKNKMILATRRREPVAAQALLEKIQALKAFYGVKEHCLETLLRADGLIPG
;
A
#
# COMPACT_ATOMS: atom_id res chain seq x y z
N MET A 1 70.33 28.62 -5.26
CA MET A 1 69.23 28.44 -4.29
C MET A 1 68.07 27.83 -5.02
N SER A 2 67.98 26.50 -4.98
CA SER A 2 66.97 25.75 -5.72
C SER A 2 65.71 25.64 -4.87
N ALA A 3 64.63 26.26 -5.32
CA ALA A 3 63.34 26.22 -4.67
C ALA A 3 62.76 24.80 -4.75
N THR A 4 62.56 24.18 -3.60
CA THR A 4 61.91 22.89 -3.44
C THR A 4 60.43 23.03 -3.83
N PRO A 5 59.90 22.22 -4.75
CA PRO A 5 58.48 22.24 -5.07
C PRO A 5 57.71 21.65 -3.87
N THR A 6 56.78 22.44 -3.34
CA THR A 6 55.82 22.02 -2.32
C THR A 6 54.88 20.97 -2.92
N VAL A 7 55.07 19.72 -2.49
CA VAL A 7 54.14 18.61 -2.78
C VAL A 7 52.81 18.94 -2.11
N GLN A 8 51.80 19.31 -2.89
CA GLN A 8 50.41 19.37 -2.42
C GLN A 8 50.02 17.97 -1.94
N ALA A 9 49.82 17.82 -0.63
CA ALA A 9 49.32 16.58 -0.04
C ALA A 9 47.95 16.27 -0.64
N ALA A 10 47.77 15.04 -1.13
CA ALA A 10 46.48 14.56 -1.60
C ALA A 10 45.40 14.81 -0.53
N PRO A 11 44.20 15.31 -0.90
CA PRO A 11 43.21 15.69 0.09
C PRO A 11 42.82 14.48 0.96
N ASP A 12 42.71 14.68 2.28
CA ASP A 12 42.28 13.66 3.23
C ASP A 12 40.98 13.00 2.74
N ALA A 13 40.95 11.67 2.66
CA ALA A 13 39.81 10.90 2.17
C ALA A 13 38.49 11.25 2.91
N ARG A 14 38.57 11.66 4.17
CA ARG A 14 37.43 12.21 4.92
C ARG A 14 36.96 13.57 4.37
N ALA A 15 37.89 14.48 4.10
CA ALA A 15 37.56 15.79 3.52
C ALA A 15 36.96 15.63 2.11
N GLN A 16 37.49 14.69 1.32
CA GLN A 16 36.92 14.35 0.01
C GLN A 16 35.48 13.83 0.14
N PHE A 17 35.20 12.94 1.10
CA PHE A 17 33.85 12.44 1.35
C PHE A 17 32.87 13.55 1.74
N LEU A 18 33.27 14.45 2.66
CA LEU A 18 32.42 15.57 3.10
C LEU A 18 32.17 16.56 1.95
N ALA A 19 33.16 16.80 1.09
CA ALA A 19 32.98 17.61 -0.11
C ALA A 19 32.00 16.97 -1.11
N LEU A 20 32.07 15.65 -1.30
CA LEU A 20 31.12 14.91 -2.15
C LEU A 20 29.69 14.95 -1.59
N LEU A 21 29.54 14.83 -0.27
CA LEU A 21 28.25 14.99 0.41
C LEU A 21 27.70 16.40 0.18
N ALA A 22 28.47 17.45 0.47
CA ALA A 22 28.07 18.83 0.28
C ALA A 22 27.68 19.12 -1.19
N THR A 23 28.48 18.61 -2.14
CA THR A 23 28.18 18.72 -3.58
C THR A 23 26.86 18.04 -3.93
N SER A 24 26.61 16.83 -3.41
CA SER A 24 25.36 16.10 -3.68
C SER A 24 24.12 16.80 -3.11
N LEU A 25 24.26 17.49 -1.97
CA LEU A 25 23.18 18.29 -1.38
C LEU A 25 22.91 19.55 -2.20
N HIS A 26 23.95 20.28 -2.60
CA HIS A 26 23.85 21.48 -3.42
C HIS A 26 23.28 21.19 -4.81
N GLN A 27 23.66 20.07 -5.42
CA GLN A 27 23.17 19.64 -6.73
C GLN A 27 21.81 18.90 -6.67
N HIS A 28 21.21 18.78 -5.48
CA HIS A 28 19.96 18.04 -5.27
C HIS A 28 20.02 16.58 -5.77
N THR A 29 21.20 15.96 -5.76
CA THR A 29 21.42 14.57 -6.16
C THR A 29 21.54 13.61 -4.97
N PHE A 30 21.54 14.13 -3.75
CA PHE A 30 21.59 13.35 -2.52
C PHE A 30 20.35 12.48 -2.31
N ILE A 31 20.52 11.16 -2.15
CA ILE A 31 19.42 10.22 -1.87
C ILE A 31 19.39 9.85 -0.38
N LYS A 32 20.50 9.36 0.16
CA LYS A 32 20.63 8.95 1.56
C LYS A 32 22.08 8.88 1.99
N LEU A 33 22.33 9.02 3.28
CA LEU A 33 23.58 8.70 3.94
C LEU A 33 23.32 7.72 5.09
N VAL A 34 24.16 6.72 5.24
CA VAL A 34 24.11 5.79 6.36
C VAL A 34 25.44 5.84 7.11
N LEU A 35 25.38 6.16 8.39
CA LEU A 35 26.50 6.06 9.32
C LEU A 35 26.37 4.76 10.11
N ALA A 36 27.37 3.90 10.04
CA ALA A 36 27.37 2.55 10.63
C ALA A 36 28.69 2.24 11.35
N ARG A 37 28.76 1.09 12.02
CA ARG A 37 29.85 0.72 12.93
C ARG A 37 30.05 1.81 14.01
N HIS A 38 29.03 1.96 14.85
CA HIS A 38 29.08 2.89 15.99
C HIS A 38 30.17 2.47 16.98
N VAL A 39 30.98 3.44 17.41
CA VAL A 39 32.06 3.30 18.40
C VAL A 39 32.04 4.42 19.46
N GLY A 40 30.98 5.26 19.45
CA GLY A 40 30.82 6.37 20.37
C GLY A 40 30.27 5.96 21.74
N ALA A 41 30.12 6.96 22.62
CA ALA A 41 29.70 6.75 24.01
C ALA A 41 28.22 6.37 24.19
N GLU A 42 27.37 6.58 23.17
CA GLU A 42 25.94 6.27 23.26
C GLU A 42 25.69 4.75 23.25
N VAL A 43 25.21 4.24 24.38
CA VAL A 43 24.88 2.82 24.55
C VAL A 43 23.70 2.44 23.63
N ASP A 44 23.80 1.27 23.00
CA ASP A 44 22.80 0.68 22.10
C ASP A 44 22.50 1.41 20.79
N LEU A 45 23.15 2.55 20.49
CA LEU A 45 23.07 3.17 19.17
C LEU A 45 23.76 2.28 18.12
N GLN A 46 23.03 1.89 17.08
CA GLN A 46 23.53 0.97 16.05
C GLN A 46 23.96 1.70 14.78
N ARG A 47 23.11 2.61 14.29
CA ARG A 47 23.32 3.34 13.03
C ARG A 47 22.52 4.63 13.00
N VAL A 48 22.96 5.57 12.16
CA VAL A 48 22.21 6.78 11.82
C VAL A 48 21.92 6.76 10.33
N THR A 49 20.65 6.94 9.96
CA THR A 49 20.24 7.10 8.55
C THR A 49 19.81 8.53 8.32
N VAL A 50 20.41 9.18 7.33
CA VAL A 50 20.15 10.57 6.97
C VAL A 50 19.48 10.63 5.60
N LYS A 51 18.40 11.39 5.48
CA LYS A 51 17.63 11.57 4.23
C LYS A 51 17.26 13.04 4.02
N PRO A 52 17.10 13.49 2.77
CA PRO A 52 16.65 14.84 2.48
C PRO A 52 15.20 15.06 2.96
N LEU A 53 14.93 16.25 3.47
CA LEU A 53 13.64 16.69 4.00
C LEU A 53 13.40 18.17 3.71
N THR A 54 12.16 18.56 3.43
CA THR A 54 11.74 19.96 3.35
C THR A 54 10.86 20.30 4.54
N ILE A 55 11.21 21.33 5.31
CA ILE A 55 10.41 21.85 6.43
C ILE A 55 10.03 23.28 6.12
N LYS A 56 8.72 23.58 6.00
CA LYS A 56 8.21 24.92 5.70
C LYS A 56 8.89 25.58 4.50
N GLY A 57 9.17 24.79 3.45
CA GLY A 57 9.84 25.25 2.22
C GLY A 57 11.37 25.33 2.29
N GLN A 58 12.00 25.08 3.44
CA GLN A 58 13.46 25.08 3.58
C GLN A 58 14.03 23.66 3.50
N ALA A 59 15.13 23.50 2.77
CA ALA A 59 15.86 22.22 2.69
C ALA A 59 16.51 21.89 4.03
N SER A 60 16.37 20.64 4.46
CA SER A 60 16.80 20.10 5.74
C SER A 60 17.16 18.62 5.58
N LEU A 61 17.82 18.04 6.57
CA LEU A 61 18.11 16.60 6.62
C LEU A 61 17.43 15.96 7.84
N SER A 62 16.77 14.84 7.62
CA SER A 62 16.19 13.99 8.66
C SER A 62 17.18 12.92 9.07
N PHE A 63 17.61 12.95 10.34
CA PHE A 63 18.48 11.97 10.99
C PHE A 63 17.63 11.00 11.79
N VAL A 64 17.66 9.72 11.42
CA VAL A 64 17.04 8.63 12.18
C VAL A 64 18.12 7.84 12.89
N TYR A 65 18.20 8.03 14.20
CA TYR A 65 19.08 7.31 15.12
C TYR A 65 18.39 6.01 15.52
N ARG A 66 18.95 4.88 15.09
CA ARG A 66 18.41 3.56 15.41
C ARG A 66 19.13 2.93 16.58
N TYR A 67 18.41 2.72 17.66
CA TYR A 67 18.84 1.96 18.84
C TYR A 67 18.23 0.55 18.78
N LYS A 68 18.64 -0.34 19.69
CA LYS A 68 18.08 -1.70 19.76
C LYS A 68 16.55 -1.74 19.95
N THR A 69 15.99 -0.81 20.73
CA THR A 69 14.58 -0.84 21.16
C THR A 69 13.77 0.37 20.73
N ARG A 70 14.39 1.38 20.11
CA ARG A 70 13.72 2.61 19.69
C ARG A 70 14.45 3.30 18.55
N ASP A 71 13.72 4.10 17.79
CA ASP A 71 14.28 5.03 16.80
C ASP A 71 13.99 6.47 17.25
N ILE A 72 14.99 7.35 17.17
CA ILE A 72 14.85 8.79 17.45
C ILE A 72 15.06 9.55 16.15
N THR A 73 14.16 10.48 15.81
CA THR A 73 14.28 11.32 14.61
C THR A 73 14.60 12.75 14.99
N ARG A 74 15.60 13.35 14.33
CA ARG A 74 15.96 14.76 14.44
C ARG A 74 16.07 15.37 13.05
N ASN A 75 15.53 16.57 12.86
CA ASN A 75 15.63 17.29 11.59
C ASN A 75 16.52 18.51 11.78
N LEU A 76 17.48 18.69 10.87
CA LEU A 76 18.48 19.77 10.94
C LEU A 76 18.55 20.52 9.62
N ALA A 77 18.87 21.81 9.68
CA ALA A 77 19.20 22.59 8.48
C ALA A 77 20.46 22.03 7.81
N LEU A 78 20.66 22.28 6.51
CA LEU A 78 21.77 21.68 5.76
C LEU A 78 23.15 21.99 6.37
N ASP A 79 23.39 23.22 6.80
CA ASP A 79 24.67 23.64 7.39
C ASP A 79 24.95 22.96 8.73
N GLU A 80 23.94 22.92 9.61
CA GLU A 80 24.02 22.21 10.90
C GLU A 80 24.24 20.71 10.70
N ALA A 81 23.57 20.13 9.70
CA ALA A 81 23.67 18.72 9.38
C ALA A 81 25.06 18.34 8.86
N LEU A 82 25.66 19.15 7.99
CA LEU A 82 27.01 18.94 7.48
C LEU A 82 28.06 19.00 8.59
N THR A 83 27.95 19.99 9.48
CA THR A 83 28.81 20.11 10.66
C THR A 83 28.70 18.87 11.55
N LEU A 84 27.46 18.45 11.88
CA LEU A 84 27.23 17.28 12.73
C LEU A 84 27.78 15.99 12.10
N ILE A 85 27.57 15.78 10.79
CA ILE A 85 28.10 14.60 10.09
C ILE A 85 29.64 14.61 10.13
N GLY A 86 30.25 15.79 10.00
CA GLY A 86 31.68 15.98 10.19
C GLY A 86 32.15 15.56 11.58
N GLU A 87 31.45 15.96 12.64
CA GLU A 87 31.79 15.58 14.02
C GLU A 87 31.65 14.07 14.27
N LEU A 88 30.57 13.46 13.76
CA LEU A 88 30.30 12.03 13.93
C LEU A 88 31.34 11.12 13.25
N LEU A 89 32.01 11.60 12.20
CA LEU A 89 33.02 10.85 11.45
C LEU A 89 34.42 11.39 11.74
N PRO A 90 35.34 10.64 12.38
CA PRO A 90 35.24 9.24 12.81
C PRO A 90 34.87 9.05 14.29
N ALA A 91 34.52 10.11 15.03
CA ALA A 91 34.44 10.08 16.49
C ALA A 91 33.41 9.05 17.00
N SER A 92 32.26 8.96 16.34
CA SER A 92 31.16 8.07 16.73
C SER A 92 30.94 6.93 15.74
N PHE A 93 31.31 7.09 14.46
CA PHE A 93 31.08 6.10 13.42
C PHE A 93 32.34 5.83 12.58
N ARG A 94 32.59 4.56 12.27
CA ARG A 94 33.76 4.13 11.48
C ARG A 94 33.44 3.78 10.02
N ASN A 95 32.18 3.84 9.63
CA ASN A 95 31.74 3.58 8.27
C ASN A 95 30.64 4.58 7.90
N ALA A 96 30.77 5.18 6.72
CA ALA A 96 29.77 6.04 6.11
C ALA A 96 29.52 5.60 4.68
N HIS A 97 28.24 5.48 4.32
CA HIS A 97 27.82 5.13 2.98
C HIS A 97 26.89 6.22 2.45
N LEU A 98 27.43 7.04 1.55
CA LEU A 98 26.72 8.09 0.82
C LEU A 98 26.19 7.52 -0.49
N LEU A 99 24.90 7.73 -0.72
CA LEU A 99 24.27 7.45 -1.98
C LEU A 99 23.71 8.74 -2.60
N SER A 100 24.13 9.01 -3.84
CA SER A 100 23.54 10.01 -4.73
C SER A 100 22.99 9.36 -6.01
N LEU A 101 22.46 10.16 -6.93
CA LEU A 101 21.98 9.69 -8.24
C LEU A 101 23.08 9.11 -9.11
N ASN A 102 24.26 9.71 -9.01
CA ASN A 102 25.35 9.51 -9.95
C ASN A 102 26.47 8.66 -9.32
N ASP A 103 26.55 8.64 -7.99
CA ASP A 103 27.67 8.07 -7.25
C ASP A 103 27.20 7.27 -6.03
N GLU A 104 27.92 6.18 -5.79
CA GLU A 104 27.91 5.45 -4.54
C GLU A 104 29.29 5.60 -3.89
N VAL A 105 29.35 6.23 -2.72
CA VAL A 105 30.61 6.58 -2.05
C VAL A 105 30.62 6.00 -0.65
N GLN A 106 31.64 5.21 -0.34
CA GLN A 106 31.86 4.58 0.95
C GLN A 106 33.14 5.10 1.57
N LEU A 107 33.04 5.64 2.79
CA LEU A 107 34.17 6.04 3.61
C LEU A 107 34.29 5.06 4.78
N GLU A 108 35.44 4.40 4.89
CA GLU A 108 35.77 3.52 6.01
C GLU A 108 36.98 4.04 6.77
N PHE A 109 36.97 3.83 8.09
CA PHE A 109 38.13 4.08 8.95
C PHE A 109 38.68 2.76 9.46
N THR A 110 39.98 2.53 9.26
CA THR A 110 40.69 1.37 9.81
C THR A 110 40.74 1.42 11.34
N LYS A 111 41.13 0.31 11.99
CA LYS A 111 41.37 0.28 13.46
C LYS A 111 42.35 1.34 13.95
N LYS A 112 43.31 1.75 13.10
CA LYS A 112 44.29 2.81 13.37
C LYS A 112 43.79 4.22 13.00
N GLY A 113 42.52 4.37 12.61
CA GLY A 113 41.91 5.66 12.27
C GLY A 113 42.23 6.20 10.88
N LYS A 114 42.97 5.47 10.04
CA LYS A 114 43.25 5.88 8.66
C LYS A 114 41.97 5.80 7.81
N PRO A 115 41.56 6.88 7.11
CA PRO A 115 40.40 6.88 6.23
C PRO A 115 40.70 6.24 4.87
N MET A 116 39.70 5.55 4.32
CA MET A 116 39.71 4.93 3.00
C MET A 116 38.41 5.27 2.28
N LEU A 117 38.51 5.83 1.08
CA LEU A 117 37.38 6.22 0.25
C LEU A 117 37.27 5.27 -0.94
N HIS A 118 36.09 4.68 -1.12
CA HIS A 118 35.73 3.91 -2.30
C HIS A 118 34.58 4.63 -3.01
N ARG A 119 34.72 4.88 -4.31
CA ARG A 119 33.70 5.51 -5.14
C ARG A 119 33.40 4.60 -6.31
N ASN A 120 32.14 4.26 -6.48
CA ASN A 120 31.63 3.53 -7.63
C ASN A 120 30.66 4.43 -8.39
N ALA A 121 30.90 4.63 -9.68
CA ALA A 121 29.93 5.27 -10.56
C ALA A 121 28.77 4.30 -10.80
N VAL A 122 27.53 4.79 -10.73
CA VAL A 122 26.37 3.93 -10.95
C VAL A 122 26.18 3.68 -12.47
N GLN A 123 26.12 2.42 -12.91
CA GLN A 123 26.00 2.04 -14.33
C GLN A 123 24.65 2.37 -14.98
N GLN A 124 23.65 2.77 -14.19
CA GLN A 124 22.36 3.29 -14.62
C GLN A 124 22.02 4.51 -13.77
N ALA A 125 21.62 5.62 -14.39
CA ALA A 125 21.16 6.82 -13.69
C ALA A 125 20.03 6.44 -12.74
N ARG A 126 20.25 6.57 -11.43
CA ARG A 126 19.17 6.39 -10.44
C ARG A 126 18.28 7.62 -10.55
N GLU A 127 16.98 7.42 -10.78
CA GLU A 127 16.03 8.52 -10.75
C GLU A 127 16.05 9.20 -9.38
N VAL A 128 16.00 10.53 -9.39
CA VAL A 128 15.87 11.32 -8.16
C VAL A 128 14.51 11.02 -7.61
N VAL A 129 14.46 10.30 -6.49
CA VAL A 129 13.39 10.55 -5.53
C VAL A 129 13.75 11.89 -4.91
N THR A 130 13.41 12.97 -5.61
CA THR A 130 13.50 14.33 -5.08
C THR A 130 12.86 14.32 -3.70
N GLY A 131 13.62 14.81 -2.73
CA GLY A 131 13.15 15.06 -1.38
C GLY A 131 12.16 16.21 -1.35
N GLU A 132 11.06 16.11 -2.08
CA GLU A 132 9.84 16.75 -1.66
C GLU A 132 9.32 15.92 -0.48
N HIS A 133 9.42 16.49 0.71
CA HIS A 133 8.53 16.09 1.79
C HIS A 133 7.13 16.66 1.65
N ASP A 134 6.81 17.20 0.48
CA ASP A 134 5.54 16.87 -0.15
C ASP A 134 5.84 15.84 -1.25
N ARG A 135 5.89 14.54 -0.90
CA ARG A 135 5.05 13.68 -1.71
C ARG A 135 3.69 14.34 -1.57
N GLU A 136 3.31 15.23 -2.47
CA GLU A 136 1.93 15.28 -2.90
C GLU A 136 1.69 13.83 -3.27
N LYS A 137 1.19 13.07 -2.28
CA LYS A 137 1.10 11.63 -2.28
C LYS A 137 0.31 11.30 -3.52
N LYS A 138 0.97 11.07 -4.67
CA LYS A 138 0.41 11.22 -6.02
C LYS A 138 -1.11 11.22 -5.94
N ARG A 139 -1.71 12.40 -5.70
CA ARG A 139 -3.05 12.43 -5.09
C ARG A 139 -3.98 12.04 -6.22
N TYR A 140 -4.38 10.78 -6.23
CA TYR A 140 -5.24 10.24 -7.28
C TYR A 140 -6.55 11.01 -7.38
N LEU A 141 -6.92 11.72 -6.29
CA LEU A 141 -8.03 12.64 -6.21
C LEU A 141 -7.57 13.96 -5.57
N GLU A 142 -8.02 15.06 -6.14
CA GLU A 142 -7.85 16.40 -5.57
C GLU A 142 -9.00 16.72 -4.59
N LEU A 143 -8.74 17.54 -3.57
CA LEU A 143 -9.79 17.99 -2.64
C LEU A 143 -10.83 18.92 -3.31
N SER A 144 -10.47 19.48 -4.47
CA SER A 144 -11.34 20.28 -5.33
C SER A 144 -12.46 19.47 -5.99
N ARG A 145 -12.39 18.13 -5.96
CA ARG A 145 -13.37 17.26 -6.62
C ARG A 145 -14.78 17.49 -6.03
N PRO A 146 -15.78 17.85 -6.86
CA PRO A 146 -17.11 18.25 -6.38
C PRO A 146 -17.82 17.20 -5.51
N PHE A 147 -17.66 15.91 -5.79
CA PHE A 147 -18.29 14.85 -5.00
C PHE A 147 -17.82 14.81 -3.54
N LEU A 148 -16.61 15.29 -3.24
CA LEU A 148 -16.08 15.33 -1.88
C LEU A 148 -16.85 16.31 -1.00
N HIS A 149 -17.31 17.43 -1.55
CA HIS A 149 -18.15 18.39 -0.84
C HIS A 149 -19.54 17.80 -0.57
N ASP A 150 -20.16 17.20 -1.59
CA ASP A 150 -21.51 16.63 -1.49
C ASP A 150 -21.60 15.46 -0.50
N LEU A 151 -20.51 14.70 -0.35
CA LEU A 151 -20.40 13.64 0.65
C LEU A 151 -19.91 14.14 2.02
N GLY A 152 -19.71 15.44 2.19
CA GLY A 152 -19.29 16.07 3.44
C GLY A 152 -17.85 15.77 3.85
N VAL A 153 -16.97 15.47 2.89
CA VAL A 153 -15.52 15.29 3.11
C VAL A 153 -14.81 16.65 3.14
N THR A 154 -15.22 17.59 2.29
CA THR A 154 -14.68 18.95 2.23
C THR A 154 -15.73 19.99 2.59
N ASP A 155 -15.28 21.15 3.05
CA ASP A 155 -16.13 22.32 3.28
C ASP A 155 -16.38 23.12 1.99
N LYS A 156 -17.12 24.24 2.12
CA LYS A 156 -17.46 25.12 0.98
C LYS A 156 -16.22 25.76 0.32
N GLN A 157 -15.10 25.80 1.04
CA GLN A 157 -13.81 26.30 0.56
C GLN A 157 -12.93 25.17 0.00
N GLN A 158 -13.49 23.97 -0.17
CA GLN A 158 -12.80 22.76 -0.64
C GLN A 158 -11.66 22.32 0.31
N ALA A 159 -11.66 22.79 1.56
CA ALA A 159 -10.72 22.33 2.57
C ALA A 159 -11.23 21.04 3.22
N LEU A 160 -10.32 20.12 3.54
CA LEU A 160 -10.64 18.87 4.19
C LEU A 160 -11.20 19.12 5.59
N ILE A 161 -12.41 18.60 5.85
CA ILE A 161 -13.00 18.65 7.19
C ILE A 161 -12.16 17.76 8.12
N PRO A 162 -11.65 18.26 9.27
CA PRO A 162 -10.73 17.50 10.12
C PRO A 162 -11.24 16.13 10.55
N ALA A 163 -12.53 16.03 10.89
CA ALA A 163 -13.19 14.77 11.25
C ALA A 163 -13.20 13.73 10.11
N MET A 164 -13.07 14.17 8.86
CA MET A 164 -13.09 13.32 7.67
C MET A 164 -11.71 12.93 7.16
N SER A 165 -10.64 13.37 7.83
CA SER A 165 -9.26 13.04 7.46
C SER A 165 -9.00 11.53 7.35
N ARG A 166 -9.59 10.72 8.24
CA ARG A 166 -9.52 9.25 8.17
C ARG A 166 -10.18 8.71 6.91
N LYS A 167 -11.39 9.20 6.57
CA LYS A 167 -12.12 8.77 5.39
C LYS A 167 -11.39 9.19 4.11
N TRP A 168 -10.82 10.39 4.08
CA TRP A 168 -10.02 10.89 2.97
C TRP A 168 -8.78 10.03 2.70
N LYS A 169 -8.05 9.63 3.74
CA LYS A 169 -6.90 8.70 3.60
C LYS A 169 -7.35 7.35 3.05
N GLN A 170 -8.49 6.83 3.51
CA GLN A 170 -9.07 5.57 3.02
C GLN A 170 -9.41 5.64 1.53
N ILE A 171 -10.06 6.72 1.10
CA ILE A 171 -10.43 6.94 -0.31
C ILE A 171 -9.18 6.98 -1.19
N ASN A 172 -8.16 7.76 -0.82
CA ASN A 172 -6.93 7.86 -1.63
C ASN A 172 -6.18 6.53 -1.72
N LYS A 173 -6.06 5.80 -0.61
CA LYS A 173 -5.38 4.51 -0.62
C LYS A 173 -6.16 3.48 -1.44
N PHE A 174 -7.50 3.54 -1.43
CA PHE A 174 -8.34 2.70 -2.28
C PHE A 174 -8.04 2.93 -3.75
N ILE A 175 -8.02 4.18 -4.20
CA ILE A 175 -7.74 4.52 -5.60
C ILE A 175 -6.29 4.19 -5.98
N GLU A 176 -5.33 4.36 -5.07
CA GLU A 176 -3.95 3.89 -5.27
C GLU A 176 -3.92 2.39 -5.58
N VAL A 177 -4.52 1.56 -4.72
CA VAL A 177 -4.59 0.10 -4.93
C VAL A 177 -5.29 -0.24 -6.25
N PHE A 178 -6.42 0.41 -6.54
CA PHE A 178 -7.18 0.20 -7.76
C PHE A 178 -6.36 0.55 -9.02
N SER A 179 -5.64 1.68 -9.01
CA SER A 179 -4.80 2.11 -10.15
C SER A 179 -3.70 1.10 -10.49
N HIS A 180 -3.08 0.51 -9.46
CA HIS A 180 -2.07 -0.53 -9.63
C HIS A 180 -2.68 -1.81 -10.19
N ALA A 181 -3.85 -2.22 -9.69
CA ALA A 181 -4.59 -3.37 -10.20
C ALA A 181 -5.03 -3.17 -11.65
N LEU A 182 -5.52 -1.97 -11.99
CA LEU A 182 -5.95 -1.61 -13.34
C LEU A 182 -4.80 -1.68 -14.35
N SER A 183 -3.60 -1.28 -13.93
CA SER A 183 -2.41 -1.31 -14.78
C SER A 183 -1.92 -2.73 -15.10
N SER A 184 -2.17 -3.70 -14.21
CA SER A 184 -1.78 -5.10 -14.41
C SER A 184 -2.90 -5.97 -15.00
N ALA A 185 -4.15 -5.54 -14.88
CA ALA A 185 -5.30 -6.28 -15.35
C ALA A 185 -5.32 -6.41 -16.89
N PRO A 186 -5.88 -7.51 -17.45
CA PRO A 186 -6.04 -7.68 -18.88
C PRO A 186 -7.25 -6.88 -19.40
N LEU A 187 -7.22 -5.56 -19.20
CA LEU A 187 -8.23 -4.61 -19.69
C LEU A 187 -7.57 -3.66 -20.69
N ALA A 188 -8.11 -3.58 -21.91
CA ALA A 188 -7.63 -2.63 -22.91
C ALA A 188 -7.91 -1.19 -22.44
N ALA A 189 -7.06 -0.23 -22.82
CA ALA A 189 -7.15 1.15 -22.34
C ALA A 189 -8.42 1.88 -22.82
N ASP A 190 -8.91 1.51 -24.00
CA ASP A 190 -10.07 2.06 -24.70
C ASP A 190 -11.40 1.35 -24.38
N GLN A 191 -11.35 0.15 -23.78
CA GLN A 191 -12.56 -0.59 -23.39
C GLN A 191 -13.34 0.14 -22.29
N PRO A 192 -14.67 0.31 -22.38
CA PRO A 192 -15.47 0.82 -21.27
C PRO A 192 -15.34 -0.05 -20.00
N VAL A 193 -15.27 0.58 -18.82
CA VAL A 193 -15.15 -0.13 -17.54
C VAL A 193 -16.49 -0.19 -16.82
N ARG A 194 -17.02 -1.39 -16.61
CA ARG A 194 -18.18 -1.58 -15.74
C ARG A 194 -17.71 -1.99 -14.36
N VAL A 195 -18.14 -1.24 -13.35
CA VAL A 195 -17.81 -1.44 -11.95
C VAL A 195 -19.09 -1.73 -11.18
N ALA A 196 -19.09 -2.79 -10.37
CA ALA A 196 -20.12 -3.03 -9.37
C ALA A 196 -19.51 -2.93 -7.96
N ASP A 197 -20.10 -2.09 -7.11
CA ASP A 197 -19.69 -1.89 -5.71
C ASP A 197 -20.81 -2.37 -4.76
N PHE A 198 -20.65 -3.58 -4.23
CA PHE A 198 -21.62 -4.22 -3.34
C PHE A 198 -21.40 -3.78 -1.89
N GLY A 199 -22.43 -3.18 -1.30
CA GLY A 199 -22.36 -2.58 0.03
C GLY A 199 -21.77 -1.17 0.00
N SER A 200 -22.15 -0.38 -1.01
CA SER A 200 -21.56 0.94 -1.27
C SER A 200 -21.77 1.97 -0.15
N GLY A 201 -22.75 1.77 0.74
CA GLY A 201 -23.04 2.68 1.84
C GLY A 201 -23.34 4.10 1.35
N LYS A 202 -22.62 5.10 1.86
CA LYS A 202 -22.72 6.51 1.41
C LYS A 202 -22.01 6.78 0.07
N GLY A 203 -21.53 5.75 -0.61
CA GLY A 203 -20.96 5.86 -1.95
C GLY A 203 -19.54 6.43 -2.05
N TYR A 204 -18.84 6.75 -0.95
CA TYR A 204 -17.52 7.40 -1.00
C TYR A 204 -16.53 6.78 -1.99
N LEU A 205 -16.45 5.44 -2.01
CA LEU A 205 -15.54 4.72 -2.90
C LEU A 205 -16.10 4.58 -4.31
N THR A 206 -17.43 4.44 -4.42
CA THR A 206 -18.17 4.42 -5.68
C THR A 206 -18.01 5.74 -6.46
N PHE A 207 -18.16 6.88 -5.79
CA PHE A 207 -17.90 8.20 -6.39
C PHE A 207 -16.42 8.37 -6.72
N ALA A 208 -15.52 7.97 -5.81
CA ALA A 208 -14.08 8.09 -6.02
C ALA A 208 -13.59 7.28 -7.23
N ILE A 209 -14.08 6.06 -7.44
CA ILE A 209 -13.67 5.24 -8.58
C ILE A 209 -14.26 5.75 -9.89
N HIS A 210 -15.51 6.23 -9.87
CA HIS A 210 -16.13 6.88 -11.02
C HIS A 210 -15.36 8.13 -11.45
N ASP A 211 -15.08 9.02 -10.49
CA ASP A 211 -14.30 10.24 -10.73
C ASP A 211 -12.90 9.93 -11.25
N TYR A 212 -12.22 8.94 -10.65
CA TYR A 212 -10.89 8.55 -11.11
C TYR A 212 -10.91 7.99 -12.54
N LEU A 213 -11.87 7.13 -12.89
CA LEU A 213 -11.97 6.57 -14.24
C LEU A 213 -12.32 7.65 -15.27
N ARG A 214 -13.31 8.50 -14.99
CA ARG A 214 -13.82 9.49 -15.95
C ARG A 214 -12.98 10.75 -16.01
N ASN A 215 -12.69 11.37 -14.86
CA ASN A 215 -12.07 12.69 -14.80
C ASN A 215 -10.54 12.62 -14.76
N THR A 216 -9.96 11.55 -14.20
CA THR A 216 -8.49 11.38 -14.17
C THR A 216 -7.99 10.56 -15.36
N LEU A 217 -8.61 9.41 -15.65
CA LEU A 217 -8.16 8.52 -16.74
C LEU A 217 -8.85 8.78 -18.08
N GLN A 218 -9.87 9.64 -18.14
CA GLN A 218 -10.61 9.95 -19.36
C GLN A 218 -11.17 8.71 -20.06
N ARG A 219 -11.59 7.71 -19.26
CA ARG A 219 -12.09 6.42 -19.73
C ARG A 219 -13.58 6.32 -19.53
N GLU A 220 -14.30 5.74 -20.50
CA GLU A 220 -15.72 5.45 -20.32
C GLU A 220 -15.92 4.47 -19.17
N ALA A 221 -16.84 4.81 -18.26
CA ALA A 221 -17.10 4.01 -17.07
C ALA A 221 -18.58 4.01 -16.72
N GLN A 222 -19.07 2.82 -16.35
CA GLN A 222 -20.37 2.61 -15.73
C GLN A 222 -20.15 2.05 -14.35
N VAL A 223 -20.39 2.86 -13.32
CA VAL A 223 -20.20 2.49 -11.92
C VAL A 223 -21.56 2.36 -11.25
N THR A 224 -21.85 1.17 -10.74
CA THR A 224 -23.09 0.86 -10.04
C THR A 224 -22.79 0.55 -8.57
N GLY A 225 -23.26 1.41 -7.67
CA GLY A 225 -23.27 1.13 -6.24
C GLY A 225 -24.54 0.35 -5.86
N VAL A 226 -24.40 -0.76 -5.14
CA VAL A 226 -25.52 -1.57 -4.66
C VAL A 226 -25.59 -1.44 -3.14
N GLU A 227 -26.72 -0.98 -2.63
CA GLU A 227 -26.94 -0.74 -1.21
C GLU A 227 -28.34 -1.23 -0.78
N LEU A 228 -28.41 -1.80 0.43
CA LEU A 228 -29.65 -2.38 0.96
C LEU A 228 -30.67 -1.33 1.40
N ARG A 229 -30.20 -0.14 1.75
CA ARG A 229 -31.00 0.91 2.38
C ARG A 229 -31.50 1.93 1.34
N PRO A 230 -32.82 2.01 1.09
CA PRO A 230 -33.39 2.90 0.08
C PRO A 230 -33.02 4.39 0.28
N ASP A 231 -32.99 4.86 1.53
CA ASP A 231 -32.63 6.23 1.87
C ASP A 231 -31.18 6.58 1.48
N MET A 232 -30.26 5.62 1.59
CA MET A 232 -28.88 5.79 1.13
C MET A 232 -28.78 5.81 -0.39
N VAL A 233 -29.58 4.97 -1.07
CA VAL A 233 -29.64 4.92 -2.54
C VAL A 233 -30.18 6.24 -3.10
N GLU A 234 -31.26 6.76 -2.54
CA GLU A 234 -31.83 8.07 -2.90
C GLU A 234 -30.82 9.20 -2.68
N LEU A 235 -30.15 9.21 -1.52
CA LEU A 235 -29.11 10.20 -1.21
C LEU A 235 -27.98 10.16 -2.23
N CYS A 236 -27.48 8.97 -2.58
CA CYS A 236 -26.38 8.83 -3.53
C CYS A 236 -26.78 9.16 -4.96
N ASN A 237 -27.98 8.76 -5.41
CA ASN A 237 -28.49 9.13 -6.73
C ASN A 237 -28.76 10.63 -6.85
N ALA A 238 -29.27 11.28 -5.80
CA ALA A 238 -29.45 12.73 -5.77
C ALA A 238 -28.10 13.46 -5.87
N ALA A 239 -27.05 12.95 -5.20
CA ALA A 239 -25.70 13.48 -5.35
C ALA A 239 -25.13 13.24 -6.75
N ALA A 240 -25.26 12.04 -7.31
CA ALA A 240 -24.81 11.74 -8.67
C ALA A 240 -25.49 12.63 -9.73
N ALA A 241 -26.78 12.93 -9.55
CA ALA A 241 -27.53 13.83 -10.43
C ALA A 241 -27.03 15.29 -10.36
N ARG A 242 -26.78 15.83 -9.15
CA ARG A 242 -26.27 17.21 -8.99
C ARG A 242 -24.88 17.42 -9.59
N LEU A 243 -24.07 16.37 -9.59
CA LEU A 243 -22.69 16.42 -10.06
C LEU A 243 -22.58 16.13 -11.57
N GLU A 244 -23.71 15.93 -12.26
CA GLU A 244 -23.79 15.57 -13.67
C GLU A 244 -22.80 14.45 -14.02
N HIS A 245 -22.80 13.37 -13.22
CA HIS A 245 -21.88 12.24 -13.40
C HIS A 245 -22.52 11.17 -14.30
N PRO A 246 -22.36 11.22 -15.65
CA PRO A 246 -22.88 10.18 -16.51
C PRO A 246 -22.19 8.85 -16.20
N GLY A 247 -22.99 7.79 -16.17
CA GLY A 247 -22.49 6.44 -15.89
C GLY A 247 -22.33 6.12 -14.40
N LEU A 248 -22.73 7.00 -13.47
CA LEU A 248 -22.82 6.66 -12.05
C LEU A 248 -24.28 6.43 -11.64
N LYS A 249 -24.59 5.27 -11.06
CA LYS A 249 -25.92 4.98 -10.51
C LYS A 249 -25.84 4.17 -9.23
N PHE A 250 -26.89 4.27 -8.41
CA PHE A 250 -27.07 3.48 -7.22
C PHE A 250 -28.37 2.68 -7.30
N GLU A 251 -28.31 1.40 -6.93
CA GLU A 251 -29.45 0.48 -6.97
C GLU A 251 -29.73 -0.08 -5.57
N CYS A 252 -31.01 -0.18 -5.25
CA CYS A 252 -31.46 -0.77 -3.99
C CYS A 252 -31.47 -2.30 -4.12
N GLY A 253 -30.63 -2.97 -3.35
CA GLY A 253 -30.55 -4.43 -3.36
C GLY A 253 -29.34 -4.98 -2.62
N ASP A 254 -29.19 -6.30 -2.72
CA ASP A 254 -27.98 -7.02 -2.35
C ASP A 254 -27.30 -7.66 -3.57
N VAL A 255 -26.13 -8.24 -3.32
CA VAL A 255 -25.31 -8.95 -4.30
C VAL A 255 -26.00 -10.14 -4.99
N ARG A 256 -27.09 -10.66 -4.42
CA ARG A 256 -27.87 -11.77 -5.00
C ARG A 256 -29.00 -11.26 -5.89
N SER A 257 -29.54 -10.09 -5.56
CA SER A 257 -30.65 -9.46 -6.30
C SER A 257 -30.20 -8.65 -7.51
N VAL A 258 -29.04 -8.00 -7.43
CA VAL A 258 -28.48 -7.18 -8.52
C VAL A 258 -27.36 -7.99 -9.16
N VAL A 259 -27.68 -8.64 -10.28
CA VAL A 259 -26.73 -9.44 -11.05
C VAL A 259 -26.46 -8.74 -12.38
N PRO A 260 -25.33 -8.01 -12.50
CA PRO A 260 -24.91 -7.48 -13.79
C PRO A 260 -24.62 -8.61 -14.78
N SER A 261 -24.89 -8.40 -16.07
CA SER A 261 -24.55 -9.38 -17.10
C SER A 261 -23.03 -9.52 -17.30
N ALA A 262 -22.27 -8.44 -17.10
CA ALA A 262 -20.82 -8.42 -17.14
C ALA A 262 -20.27 -7.22 -16.36
N ILE A 263 -19.15 -7.42 -15.66
CA ILE A 263 -18.39 -6.37 -14.97
C ILE A 263 -16.91 -6.60 -15.17
N GLU A 264 -16.15 -5.52 -15.32
CA GLU A 264 -14.69 -5.56 -15.39
C GLU A 264 -14.08 -5.44 -13.99
N VAL A 265 -14.78 -4.78 -13.07
CA VAL A 265 -14.33 -4.53 -11.69
C VAL A 265 -15.45 -4.85 -10.71
N MET A 266 -15.15 -5.69 -9.73
CA MET A 266 -16.04 -5.98 -8.61
C MET A 266 -15.43 -5.47 -7.31
N ILE A 267 -16.21 -4.74 -6.53
CA ILE A 267 -15.83 -4.18 -5.24
C ILE A 267 -16.84 -4.66 -4.20
N ALA A 268 -16.34 -5.07 -3.03
CA ALA A 268 -17.17 -5.39 -1.87
C ALA A 268 -16.43 -5.03 -0.58
N LEU A 269 -16.59 -3.78 -0.12
CA LEU A 269 -16.00 -3.33 1.13
C LEU A 269 -17.04 -3.39 2.24
N HIS A 270 -16.75 -4.17 3.29
CA HIS A 270 -17.67 -4.43 4.40
C HIS A 270 -18.92 -5.28 4.06
N ALA A 271 -18.89 -6.02 2.96
CA ALA A 271 -19.84 -7.12 2.74
C ALA A 271 -19.58 -8.21 3.80
N CYS A 272 -20.37 -8.26 4.87
CA CYS A 272 -20.03 -9.11 6.01
C CYS A 272 -20.35 -10.60 5.81
N ASP A 273 -19.49 -11.44 6.40
CA ASP A 273 -19.60 -12.91 6.40
C ASP A 273 -19.72 -13.47 4.98
N ILE A 274 -20.76 -14.26 4.68
CA ILE A 274 -20.94 -14.90 3.37
C ILE A 274 -21.27 -13.91 2.24
N ALA A 275 -21.65 -12.67 2.55
CA ALA A 275 -21.92 -11.66 1.51
C ALA A 275 -20.67 -11.37 0.66
N THR A 276 -19.47 -11.42 1.27
CA THR A 276 -18.20 -11.35 0.51
C THR A 276 -18.08 -12.52 -0.46
N ASP A 277 -18.50 -13.73 -0.08
CA ASP A 277 -18.39 -14.92 -0.92
C ASP A 277 -19.30 -14.83 -2.15
N TYR A 278 -20.54 -14.34 -1.98
CA TYR A 278 -21.44 -14.05 -3.11
C TYR A 278 -20.88 -12.96 -4.03
N ALA A 279 -20.22 -11.94 -3.48
CA ALA A 279 -19.60 -10.88 -4.28
C ALA A 279 -18.43 -11.41 -5.10
N ILE A 280 -17.53 -12.19 -4.47
CA ILE A 280 -16.43 -12.87 -5.17
C ILE A 280 -16.98 -13.78 -6.28
N HIS A 281 -17.96 -14.62 -5.97
CA HIS A 281 -18.61 -15.50 -6.94
C HIS A 281 -19.20 -14.72 -8.12
N THR A 282 -19.92 -13.63 -7.86
CA THR A 282 -20.46 -12.75 -8.90
C THR A 282 -19.36 -12.15 -9.77
N GLY A 283 -18.28 -11.67 -9.15
CA GLY A 283 -17.10 -11.18 -9.88
C GLY A 283 -16.50 -12.22 -10.81
N ILE A 284 -16.34 -13.46 -10.34
CA ILE A 284 -15.80 -14.57 -11.14
C ILE A 284 -16.75 -14.91 -12.30
N ARG A 285 -18.04 -15.11 -12.01
CA ARG A 285 -19.07 -15.48 -12.99
C ARG A 285 -19.24 -14.43 -14.09
N CYS A 286 -19.18 -13.15 -13.71
CA CYS A 286 -19.28 -12.03 -14.66
C CYS A 286 -17.96 -11.73 -15.41
N GLY A 287 -16.88 -12.50 -15.14
CA GLY A 287 -15.61 -12.40 -15.84
C GLY A 287 -14.74 -11.20 -15.45
N ALA A 288 -14.90 -10.68 -14.22
CA ALA A 288 -14.18 -9.50 -13.74
C ALA A 288 -12.67 -9.63 -13.94
N ALA A 289 -12.05 -8.54 -14.40
CA ALA A 289 -10.61 -8.47 -14.47
C ALA A 289 -9.99 -8.12 -13.11
N ILE A 290 -10.76 -7.44 -12.24
CA ILE A 290 -10.32 -6.97 -10.92
C ILE A 290 -11.42 -7.26 -9.89
N ILE A 291 -11.03 -7.85 -8.77
CA ILE A 291 -11.88 -8.14 -7.60
C ILE A 291 -11.21 -7.52 -6.37
N MET A 292 -11.93 -6.65 -5.64
CA MET A 292 -11.43 -5.96 -4.45
C MET A 292 -12.40 -6.12 -3.28
N CYS A 293 -12.02 -6.90 -2.27
CA CYS A 293 -12.86 -7.18 -1.11
C CYS A 293 -12.16 -6.80 0.20
N SER A 294 -12.86 -6.16 1.12
CA SER A 294 -12.40 -5.98 2.51
C SER A 294 -13.36 -6.70 3.47
N PRO A 295 -13.07 -7.95 3.85
CA PRO A 295 -13.93 -8.74 4.71
C PRO A 295 -14.00 -8.17 6.14
N CYS A 296 -15.22 -8.02 6.67
CA CYS A 296 -15.44 -7.52 8.04
C CYS A 296 -15.75 -8.59 9.08
N CYS A 297 -16.32 -9.74 8.68
CA CYS A 297 -16.83 -10.75 9.61
C CYS A 297 -16.61 -12.16 9.04
N HIS A 298 -16.40 -13.13 9.94
CA HIS A 298 -16.12 -14.53 9.60
C HIS A 298 -16.89 -15.43 10.58
N LYS A 299 -18.18 -15.60 10.33
CA LYS A 299 -19.08 -16.39 11.20
C LYS A 299 -19.31 -17.79 10.65
N GLN A 300 -19.11 -18.02 9.34
CA GLN A 300 -19.25 -19.37 8.78
C GLN A 300 -18.17 -20.34 9.27
N ILE A 301 -16.90 -19.94 9.23
CA ILE A 301 -15.77 -20.86 9.47
C ILE A 301 -15.52 -21.10 10.96
N ARG A 302 -15.61 -20.05 11.78
CA ARG A 302 -15.25 -20.12 13.21
C ARG A 302 -15.98 -21.24 13.98
N PRO A 303 -17.30 -21.45 13.85
CA PRO A 303 -18.01 -22.51 14.57
C PRO A 303 -17.64 -23.93 14.15
N GLN A 304 -17.12 -24.10 12.93
CA GLN A 304 -16.69 -25.39 12.38
C GLN A 304 -15.23 -25.70 12.73
N MET A 305 -14.47 -24.71 13.19
CA MET A 305 -13.03 -24.81 13.33
C MET A 305 -12.65 -25.61 14.57
N HIS A 306 -11.90 -26.69 14.37
CA HIS A 306 -11.28 -27.47 15.43
C HIS A 306 -9.84 -26.99 15.59
N SER A 307 -9.38 -26.85 16.84
CA SER A 307 -7.99 -26.51 17.12
C SER A 307 -7.11 -27.76 17.02
N PRO A 308 -6.19 -27.87 16.03
CA PRO A 308 -5.30 -29.03 15.89
C PRO A 308 -4.44 -29.22 17.14
N GLY A 309 -4.02 -30.45 17.42
CA GLY A 309 -3.34 -30.81 18.68
C GLY A 309 -2.22 -29.85 19.10
N LEU A 310 -1.30 -29.55 18.19
CA LEU A 310 -0.18 -28.63 18.44
C LEU A 310 -0.62 -27.18 18.69
N LEU A 311 -1.70 -26.73 18.03
CA LEU A 311 -2.19 -25.35 18.12
C LEU A 311 -3.22 -25.15 19.24
N LYS A 312 -3.77 -26.23 19.81
CA LYS A 312 -4.81 -26.19 20.84
C LYS A 312 -4.46 -25.29 22.05
N PRO A 313 -3.23 -25.30 22.61
CA PRO A 313 -2.87 -24.41 23.72
C PRO A 313 -2.89 -22.92 23.37
N MET A 314 -2.69 -22.57 22.09
CA MET A 314 -2.73 -21.19 21.60
C MET A 314 -4.16 -20.78 21.22
N LEU A 315 -4.91 -21.67 20.58
CA LEU A 315 -6.24 -21.40 20.04
C LEU A 315 -7.37 -21.60 21.07
N GLN A 316 -7.08 -22.03 22.29
CA GLN A 316 -8.06 -22.04 23.39
C GLN A 316 -8.53 -20.63 23.78
N TYR A 317 -7.71 -19.60 23.54
CA TYR A 317 -8.07 -18.22 23.79
C TYR A 317 -8.96 -17.69 22.66
N GLY A 318 -10.16 -17.23 23.00
CA GLY A 318 -11.17 -16.82 22.01
C GLY A 318 -10.72 -15.73 21.03
N LEU A 319 -9.80 -14.85 21.46
CA LEU A 319 -9.19 -13.83 20.60
C LEU A 319 -8.32 -14.48 19.50
N HIS A 320 -7.41 -15.38 19.88
CA HIS A 320 -6.55 -16.09 18.92
C HIS A 320 -7.37 -16.98 17.99
N LEU A 321 -8.38 -17.67 18.52
CA LEU A 321 -9.30 -18.46 17.70
C LEU A 321 -10.02 -17.60 16.66
N GLY A 322 -10.49 -16.41 17.06
CA GLY A 322 -11.12 -15.45 16.16
C GLY A 322 -10.19 -14.97 15.05
N GLN A 323 -8.95 -14.62 15.39
CA GLN A 323 -7.93 -14.19 14.42
C GLN A 323 -7.53 -15.33 13.46
N GLN A 324 -7.37 -16.55 13.97
CA GLN A 324 -7.06 -17.72 13.16
C GLN A 324 -8.21 -18.06 12.19
N ALA A 325 -9.46 -17.98 12.64
CA ALA A 325 -10.62 -18.21 11.78
C ALA A 325 -10.72 -17.16 10.67
N GLU A 326 -10.42 -15.89 10.97
CA GLU A 326 -10.33 -14.83 9.97
C GLU A 326 -9.22 -15.10 8.95
N MET A 327 -8.00 -15.41 9.40
CA MET A 327 -6.89 -15.76 8.52
C MET A 327 -7.22 -16.94 7.61
N LEU A 328 -7.83 -17.99 8.17
CA LEU A 328 -8.24 -19.17 7.41
C LEU A 328 -9.29 -18.82 6.35
N THR A 329 -10.32 -18.05 6.73
CA THR A 329 -11.39 -17.64 5.80
C THR A 329 -10.83 -16.83 4.62
N ASP A 330 -9.99 -15.83 4.91
CA ASP A 330 -9.41 -14.99 3.86
C ASP A 330 -8.43 -15.75 2.97
N SER A 331 -7.68 -16.70 3.56
CA SER A 331 -6.78 -17.58 2.79
C SER A 331 -7.56 -18.52 1.86
N LEU A 332 -8.67 -19.11 2.32
CA LEU A 332 -9.51 -19.96 1.49
C LEU A 332 -10.11 -19.16 0.32
N ARG A 333 -10.65 -17.96 0.58
CA ARG A 333 -11.14 -17.04 -0.46
C ARG A 333 -10.06 -16.72 -1.49
N ALA A 334 -8.85 -16.41 -1.04
CA ALA A 334 -7.73 -16.10 -1.92
C ALA A 334 -7.33 -17.30 -2.79
N LEU A 335 -7.27 -18.50 -2.21
CA LEU A 335 -6.95 -19.73 -2.94
C LEU A 335 -8.04 -20.11 -3.94
N TYR A 336 -9.33 -19.91 -3.61
CA TYR A 336 -10.42 -20.13 -4.58
C TYR A 336 -10.34 -19.16 -5.75
N LEU A 337 -10.03 -17.88 -5.50
CA LEU A 337 -9.76 -16.91 -6.55
C LEU A 337 -8.58 -17.35 -7.43
N GLU A 338 -7.48 -17.83 -6.84
CA GLU A 338 -6.35 -18.35 -7.60
C GLU A 338 -6.73 -19.58 -8.44
N ALA A 339 -7.52 -20.50 -7.88
CA ALA A 339 -8.01 -21.67 -8.59
C ALA A 339 -8.92 -21.28 -9.77
N CYS A 340 -9.60 -20.13 -9.68
CA CYS A 340 -10.40 -19.54 -10.75
C CYS A 340 -9.59 -18.64 -11.71
N GLY A 341 -8.26 -18.68 -11.67
CA GLY A 341 -7.40 -17.99 -12.64
C GLY A 341 -7.02 -16.55 -12.28
N TYR A 342 -7.09 -16.17 -11.00
CA TYR A 342 -6.64 -14.85 -10.54
C TYR A 342 -5.24 -14.90 -9.89
N GLU A 343 -4.54 -13.78 -9.93
CA GLU A 343 -3.44 -13.49 -9.02
C GLU A 343 -4.02 -12.76 -7.81
N THR A 344 -3.85 -13.34 -6.62
CA THR A 344 -4.45 -12.78 -5.40
C THR A 344 -3.39 -12.27 -4.44
N LYS A 345 -3.68 -11.14 -3.78
CA LYS A 345 -2.88 -10.55 -2.71
C LYS A 345 -3.77 -10.27 -1.51
N VAL A 346 -3.33 -10.68 -0.33
CA VAL A 346 -3.95 -10.35 0.95
C VAL A 346 -3.00 -9.43 1.72
N PHE A 347 -3.41 -8.19 1.98
CA PHE A 347 -2.55 -7.19 2.59
C PHE A 347 -3.33 -6.22 3.49
N GLU A 348 -2.60 -5.48 4.31
CA GLU A 348 -3.15 -4.41 5.13
C GLU A 348 -3.43 -3.16 4.29
N PHE A 349 -4.71 -2.81 4.20
CA PHE A 349 -5.23 -1.71 3.39
C PHE A 349 -5.03 -0.34 4.04
N ILE A 350 -5.27 -0.22 5.34
CA ILE A 350 -5.10 1.00 6.11
C ILE A 350 -4.61 0.66 7.51
N SER A 351 -3.77 1.50 8.13
CA SER A 351 -3.24 1.27 9.48
C SER A 351 -4.33 0.89 10.48
N LEU A 352 -4.03 -0.06 11.37
CA LEU A 352 -4.87 -0.47 12.50
C LEU A 352 -5.37 0.69 13.37
N GLU A 353 -4.63 1.81 13.44
CA GLU A 353 -5.07 3.06 14.07
C GLU A 353 -6.37 3.62 13.47
N HIS A 354 -6.80 3.08 12.33
CA HIS A 354 -7.90 3.56 11.52
C HIS A 354 -8.95 2.50 11.20
N THR A 355 -8.92 1.28 11.76
CA THR A 355 -10.03 0.30 11.75
C THR A 355 -9.59 -1.04 12.36
N ASN A 356 -10.50 -1.71 13.06
CA ASN A 356 -10.27 -3.08 13.56
C ASN A 356 -10.35 -4.15 12.44
N LYS A 357 -10.72 -3.74 11.23
CA LYS A 357 -10.83 -4.58 10.02
C LYS A 357 -10.12 -3.88 8.89
N ASN A 358 -8.89 -4.30 8.61
CA ASN A 358 -7.93 -3.60 7.76
C ASN A 358 -7.38 -4.46 6.62
N LYS A 359 -7.83 -5.70 6.43
CA LYS A 359 -7.36 -6.57 5.35
C LYS A 359 -8.11 -6.30 4.05
N MET A 360 -7.39 -6.33 2.94
CA MET A 360 -7.93 -6.32 1.58
C MET A 360 -7.47 -7.58 0.86
N ILE A 361 -8.41 -8.25 0.21
CA ILE A 361 -8.17 -9.27 -0.81
C ILE A 361 -8.29 -8.56 -2.16
N LEU A 362 -7.17 -8.43 -2.86
CA LEU A 362 -7.11 -7.96 -4.24
C LEU A 362 -6.84 -9.14 -5.15
N ALA A 363 -7.70 -9.38 -6.13
CA ALA A 363 -7.50 -10.37 -7.16
C ALA A 363 -7.53 -9.73 -8.55
N THR A 364 -6.51 -10.01 -9.35
CA THR A 364 -6.41 -9.55 -10.75
C THR A 364 -6.35 -10.76 -11.67
N ARG A 365 -7.17 -10.78 -12.71
CA ARG A 365 -7.25 -11.91 -13.64
C ARG A 365 -5.91 -12.14 -14.33
N ARG A 366 -5.43 -13.38 -14.33
CA ARG A 366 -4.18 -13.75 -15.00
C ARG A 366 -4.39 -13.81 -16.51
N ARG A 367 -3.32 -13.53 -17.26
CA ARG A 367 -3.28 -13.79 -18.71
C ARG A 367 -3.05 -15.26 -19.02
N GLU A 368 -2.31 -15.94 -18.14
CA GLU A 368 -1.96 -17.35 -18.29
C GLU A 368 -2.76 -18.22 -17.31
N PRO A 369 -3.25 -19.39 -17.76
CA PRO A 369 -3.92 -20.36 -16.89
C PRO A 369 -2.99 -20.89 -15.79
N VAL A 370 -3.56 -21.21 -14.64
CA VAL A 370 -2.86 -21.88 -13.54
C VAL A 370 -3.45 -23.27 -13.33
N ALA A 371 -2.62 -24.22 -12.91
CA ALA A 371 -3.07 -25.55 -12.55
C ALA A 371 -3.97 -25.51 -11.29
N ALA A 372 -5.28 -25.41 -11.50
CA ALA A 372 -6.28 -25.34 -10.43
C ALA A 372 -6.22 -26.53 -9.46
N GLN A 373 -5.88 -27.72 -9.95
CA GLN A 373 -5.83 -28.96 -9.16
C GLN A 373 -4.94 -28.85 -7.91
N ALA A 374 -3.70 -28.35 -8.07
CA ALA A 374 -2.77 -28.21 -6.96
C ALA A 374 -3.24 -27.18 -5.91
N LEU A 375 -4.01 -26.17 -6.33
CA LEU A 375 -4.61 -25.19 -5.42
C LEU A 375 -5.78 -25.81 -4.66
N LEU A 376 -6.63 -26.58 -5.33
CA LEU A 376 -7.75 -27.29 -4.71
C LEU A 376 -7.28 -28.33 -3.70
N GLU A 377 -6.17 -29.03 -3.94
CA GLU A 377 -5.55 -29.94 -2.98
C GLU A 377 -5.08 -29.21 -1.72
N LYS A 378 -4.43 -28.04 -1.87
CA LYS A 378 -4.05 -27.19 -0.73
C LYS A 378 -5.27 -26.70 0.06
N ILE A 379 -6.33 -26.32 -0.63
CA ILE A 379 -7.61 -25.92 -0.02
C ILE A 379 -8.18 -27.07 0.81
N GLN A 380 -8.28 -28.28 0.25
CA GLN A 380 -8.79 -29.44 0.98
C GLN A 380 -7.91 -29.80 2.17
N ALA A 381 -6.58 -29.72 2.04
CA ALA A 381 -5.66 -29.95 3.14
C ALA A 381 -5.86 -28.94 4.29
N LEU A 382 -6.01 -27.65 3.99
CA LEU A 382 -6.31 -26.61 4.99
C LEU A 382 -7.66 -26.84 5.66
N LYS A 383 -8.70 -27.14 4.87
CA LYS A 383 -10.04 -27.45 5.38
C LYS A 383 -9.99 -28.66 6.31
N ALA A 384 -9.35 -29.75 5.91
CA ALA A 384 -9.21 -30.97 6.71
C ALA A 384 -8.43 -30.71 8.01
N PHE A 385 -7.33 -29.96 7.94
CA PHE A 385 -6.50 -29.64 9.10
C PHE A 385 -7.28 -28.91 10.20
N TYR A 386 -8.17 -27.98 9.81
CA TYR A 386 -9.03 -27.23 10.75
C TYR A 386 -10.44 -27.84 10.92
N GLY A 387 -10.75 -28.93 10.21
CA GLY A 387 -12.06 -29.58 10.16
C GLY A 387 -13.21 -28.72 9.62
N VAL A 388 -12.90 -27.80 8.69
CA VAL A 388 -13.91 -27.02 7.95
C VAL A 388 -14.64 -27.93 6.97
N LYS A 389 -15.95 -28.06 7.13
CA LYS A 389 -16.78 -28.91 6.26
C LYS A 389 -17.31 -28.14 5.06
N GLU A 390 -17.87 -26.97 5.34
CA GLU A 390 -18.56 -26.15 4.34
C GLU A 390 -17.97 -24.73 4.26
N HIS A 391 -17.82 -24.25 3.03
CA HIS A 391 -17.42 -22.88 2.71
C HIS A 391 -18.33 -22.33 1.61
N CYS A 392 -18.96 -21.17 1.84
CA CYS A 392 -19.99 -20.64 0.95
C CYS A 392 -19.50 -20.44 -0.48
N LEU A 393 -18.31 -19.82 -0.66
CA LEU A 393 -17.72 -19.62 -1.98
C LEU A 393 -17.47 -20.96 -2.71
N GLU A 394 -17.06 -22.02 -2.01
CA GLU A 394 -16.84 -23.32 -2.63
C GLU A 394 -18.14 -23.89 -3.20
N THR A 395 -19.21 -23.86 -2.41
CA THR A 395 -20.54 -24.32 -2.82
C THR A 395 -21.02 -23.57 -4.06
N LEU A 396 -20.85 -22.24 -4.09
CA LEU A 396 -21.25 -21.40 -5.22
C LEU A 396 -20.43 -21.71 -6.48
N LEU A 397 -19.10 -21.83 -6.35
CA LEU A 397 -18.22 -22.13 -7.48
C LEU A 397 -18.49 -23.53 -8.06
N ARG A 398 -18.77 -24.53 -7.22
CA ARG A 398 -19.13 -25.88 -7.67
C ARG A 398 -20.48 -25.91 -8.39
N ALA A 399 -21.47 -25.19 -7.85
CA ALA A 399 -22.81 -25.14 -8.45
C ALA A 399 -22.79 -24.62 -9.89
N ASP A 400 -21.90 -23.67 -10.19
CA ASP A 400 -21.73 -23.10 -11.54
C ASP A 400 -20.65 -23.81 -12.37
N GLY A 401 -20.06 -24.91 -11.88
CA GLY A 401 -19.01 -25.65 -12.59
C GLY A 401 -17.69 -24.89 -12.77
N LEU A 402 -17.45 -23.83 -11.98
CA LEU A 402 -16.23 -23.02 -12.02
C LEU A 402 -15.04 -23.72 -11.36
N ILE A 403 -15.31 -24.68 -10.47
CA ILE A 403 -14.34 -25.63 -9.92
C ILE A 403 -14.95 -27.04 -9.91
N PRO A 404 -14.12 -28.11 -9.91
CA PRO A 404 -14.60 -29.48 -9.76
C PRO A 404 -15.39 -29.73 -8.47
N GLY A 405 -16.35 -30.65 -8.57
CA GLY A 405 -17.30 -31.06 -7.53
C GLY A 405 -16.72 -31.78 -6.33
#